data_AF-A0AAV7YWX2-F1
#
_entry.id   AF-A0AAV7YWX2-F1
#
_cell.length_a   1.000
_cell.length_b   1.000
_cell.length_c   1.000
_cell.angle_alpha   90.00
_cell.angle_beta   90.00
_cell.angle_gamma   90.00
#
_symmetry.space_group_name_H-M   'P 1'
#
loop_
_entity.id
_entity.type
_entity.pdbx_description
1 polymer ?
#
loop_
_entity_poly.entity_id
_entity_poly.type
_entity_poly.pdbx_seq_one_letter_code
_entity_poly.pdbx_strand_id
1 'polypeptide(L)'
;MNLNLSVFFLFAITLSLIRGNDVCSSYDSSCELCLTHYADRQCGWCNATSSCFTGNTNGPLDGTCSKGTWYWGANAQCPPNPPPTPTTTPTPTATPTPTPTPIKNECTKNYKDCESCSSHFVDRSCGWCISDQTCYDGSSSGPNDATCTGMSWVYGENSKCTTDLGCEAYNNSCDSCLTHYADRQCGWCKTTSSCFTGNTNGPLDNTCTKGNWYWGANSQCPPNPAPVPTATPTPTATPTPIPTPDSDDCTIYPDCNRCSAHYADRNCGWCASDKKCYQGTKSGSSNGKCKGVNWNYGSNAKCLSSECNNYDSCDVCLTHFADRKCGWCTVDGLSYHCLSGDGMGATSMNCTNDWYYGPNAKCTGPAPSPTVYPTPTPSPTITPTPFPKDECNKYFDNCYTCLTHYADRNCGWCSDTKKCFSGNASTPIDGSCSSKDWLWGPTKSCQNPVPTTSPTKKPSSTPKNHKLSSGAIAGIAVGSAAGAIILIVIIVVIVKKQKSQKQGYTQIQTKGQEGSINYIQSEDDLLSGDFNSDEDDYSD
;
A
#
# COMPACT_ATOMS: atom_id res chain seq x y z
N MET A 1 -64.26 -12.79 -0.37
CA MET A 1 -62.81 -12.59 -0.56
C MET A 1 -62.52 -11.11 -0.47
N ASN A 2 -62.25 -10.60 0.74
CA ASN A 2 -61.85 -9.20 0.98
C ASN A 2 -60.42 -9.25 1.50
N LEU A 3 -59.44 -9.31 0.58
CA LEU A 3 -58.05 -9.15 0.97
C LEU A 3 -57.80 -7.67 1.23
N ASN A 4 -57.40 -7.38 2.46
CA ASN A 4 -57.27 -6.05 3.05
C ASN A 4 -56.34 -5.13 2.24
N LEU A 5 -56.89 -4.00 1.79
CA LEU A 5 -56.20 -2.89 1.15
C LEU A 5 -55.00 -2.36 2.00
N SER A 6 -55.07 -2.52 3.33
CA SER A 6 -53.96 -2.18 4.23
C SER A 6 -52.68 -3.00 4.03
N VAL A 7 -52.77 -4.25 3.56
CA VAL A 7 -51.59 -5.09 3.33
C VAL A 7 -50.83 -4.63 2.08
N PHE A 8 -51.56 -4.15 1.07
CA PHE A 8 -50.95 -3.55 -0.13
C PHE A 8 -50.24 -2.22 0.18
N PHE A 9 -50.80 -1.39 1.07
CA PHE A 9 -50.15 -0.14 1.48
C PHE A 9 -48.86 -0.38 2.27
N LEU A 10 -48.82 -1.39 3.15
CA LEU A 10 -47.61 -1.73 3.89
C LEU A 10 -46.51 -2.34 3.00
N PHE A 11 -46.88 -3.11 1.96
CA PHE A 11 -45.92 -3.62 0.98
C PHE A 11 -45.37 -2.50 0.06
N ALA A 12 -46.20 -1.52 -0.32
CA ALA A 12 -45.74 -0.38 -1.14
C ALA A 12 -44.80 0.57 -0.39
N ILE A 13 -45.02 0.78 0.92
CA ILE A 13 -44.17 1.65 1.75
C ILE A 13 -42.82 0.98 2.06
N THR A 14 -42.80 -0.35 2.25
CA THR A 14 -41.53 -1.07 2.49
C THR A 14 -40.68 -1.23 1.23
N LEU A 15 -41.28 -1.30 0.04
CA LEU A 15 -40.52 -1.30 -1.22
C LEU A 15 -39.91 0.08 -1.57
N SER A 16 -40.49 1.17 -1.07
CA SER A 16 -40.02 2.54 -1.35
C SER A 16 -38.77 2.96 -0.53
N LEU A 17 -38.43 2.21 0.53
CA LEU A 17 -37.26 2.46 1.38
C LEU A 17 -36.04 1.60 1.02
N ILE A 18 -36.15 0.72 0.02
CA ILE A 18 -35.01 0.02 -0.60
C ILE A 18 -34.67 0.74 -1.91
N ARG A 19 -34.54 2.07 -1.88
CA ARG A 19 -33.75 2.75 -2.92
C ARG A 19 -32.31 2.41 -2.60
N GLY A 20 -31.75 1.45 -3.36
CA GLY A 20 -30.34 1.09 -3.23
C GLY A 20 -29.50 2.35 -3.28
N ASN A 21 -28.54 2.48 -2.35
CA ASN A 21 -27.51 3.51 -2.44
C ASN A 21 -26.96 3.46 -3.87
N ASP A 22 -27.20 4.53 -4.64
CA ASP A 22 -26.63 4.63 -5.97
C ASP A 22 -25.11 4.56 -5.79
N VAL A 23 -24.52 3.47 -6.25
CA VAL A 23 -23.09 3.21 -6.08
C VAL A 23 -22.27 4.35 -6.70
N CYS A 24 -22.86 5.06 -7.67
CA CYS A 24 -22.24 6.18 -8.36
C CYS A 24 -22.26 7.49 -7.57
N SER A 25 -23.14 7.68 -6.58
CA SER A 25 -23.22 8.94 -5.82
C SER A 25 -22.00 9.21 -4.93
N SER A 26 -21.14 8.20 -4.74
CA SER A 26 -19.85 8.37 -4.05
C SER A 26 -18.82 9.15 -4.89
N TYR A 27 -19.09 9.39 -6.18
CA TYR A 27 -18.19 10.05 -7.13
C TYR A 27 -18.70 11.43 -7.59
N ASP A 28 -19.61 12.06 -6.84
CA ASP A 28 -20.23 13.36 -7.18
C ASP A 28 -19.25 14.55 -7.16
N SER A 29 -17.98 14.35 -6.80
CA SER A 29 -17.01 15.44 -6.68
C SER A 29 -16.54 16.01 -8.01
N SER A 30 -16.55 15.24 -9.10
CA SER A 30 -16.24 15.74 -10.44
C SER A 30 -16.73 14.82 -11.56
N CYS A 31 -16.96 15.42 -12.73
CA CYS A 31 -17.27 14.69 -13.95
C CYS A 31 -16.17 13.69 -14.33
N GLU A 32 -14.90 14.06 -14.19
CA GLU A 32 -13.78 13.18 -14.54
C GLU A 32 -13.75 11.93 -13.66
N LEU A 33 -13.93 12.09 -12.34
CA LEU A 33 -13.95 10.96 -11.41
C LEU A 33 -15.17 10.04 -11.64
N CYS A 34 -16.33 10.60 -11.98
CA CYS A 34 -17.49 9.81 -12.34
C CYS A 34 -17.24 8.97 -13.61
N LEU A 35 -16.56 9.55 -14.60
CA LEU A 35 -16.29 8.90 -15.89
C LEU A 35 -15.15 7.88 -15.84
N THR A 36 -14.26 7.86 -14.85
CA THR A 36 -13.27 6.78 -14.72
C THR A 36 -13.90 5.44 -14.31
N HIS A 37 -15.09 5.45 -13.69
CA HIS A 37 -15.77 4.26 -13.17
C HIS A 37 -16.91 3.73 -14.07
N TYR A 38 -16.99 4.17 -15.32
CA TYR A 38 -18.04 3.75 -16.25
C TYR A 38 -18.03 2.24 -16.55
N ALA A 39 -16.84 1.62 -16.62
CA ALA A 39 -16.66 0.22 -17.01
C ALA A 39 -17.11 -0.78 -15.91
N ASP A 40 -16.79 -0.47 -14.65
CA ASP A 40 -16.99 -1.42 -13.54
C ASP A 40 -18.36 -1.28 -12.88
N ARG A 41 -18.97 -0.09 -12.96
CA ARG A 41 -20.16 0.27 -12.16
C ARG A 41 -21.28 0.91 -12.97
N GLN A 42 -21.10 1.04 -14.28
CA GLN A 42 -22.07 1.66 -15.17
C GLN A 42 -22.40 3.11 -14.74
N CYS A 43 -21.43 3.84 -14.22
CA CYS A 43 -21.62 5.24 -13.83
C CYS A 43 -21.55 6.18 -15.05
N GLY A 44 -22.36 7.24 -15.01
CA GLY A 44 -22.26 8.35 -15.95
C GLY A 44 -22.61 9.68 -15.29
N TRP A 45 -22.14 10.77 -15.88
CA TRP A 45 -22.23 12.11 -15.33
C TRP A 45 -23.42 12.87 -15.91
N CYS A 46 -24.23 13.48 -15.04
CA CYS A 46 -25.27 14.41 -15.43
C CYS A 46 -24.81 15.85 -15.22
N ASN A 47 -24.55 16.59 -16.31
CA ASN A 47 -24.12 17.98 -16.24
C ASN A 47 -25.21 18.95 -15.76
N ALA A 48 -26.49 18.59 -15.93
CA ALA A 48 -27.59 19.44 -15.47
C ALA A 48 -27.69 19.51 -13.94
N THR A 49 -27.33 18.43 -13.24
CA THR A 49 -27.40 18.33 -11.78
C THR A 49 -26.03 18.37 -11.12
N SER A 50 -24.95 18.28 -11.90
CA SER A 50 -23.58 18.10 -11.42
C SER A 50 -23.45 16.89 -10.48
N SER A 51 -23.98 15.74 -10.90
CA SER A 51 -23.95 14.50 -10.10
C SER A 51 -23.78 13.27 -10.98
N CYS A 52 -23.28 12.20 -10.36
CA CYS A 52 -23.01 10.91 -10.97
C CYS A 52 -24.14 9.94 -10.66
N PHE A 53 -24.65 9.27 -11.69
CA PHE A 53 -25.77 8.33 -11.57
C PHE A 53 -25.42 6.99 -12.22
N THR A 54 -26.08 5.93 -11.80
CA THR A 54 -26.03 4.65 -12.55
C THR A 54 -26.81 4.78 -13.87
N GLY A 55 -26.20 4.42 -14.99
CA GLY A 55 -26.77 4.59 -16.33
C GLY A 55 -26.03 3.86 -17.44
N ASN A 56 -26.49 4.08 -18.68
CA ASN A 56 -25.87 3.51 -19.88
C ASN A 56 -25.78 4.57 -20.98
N THR A 57 -25.44 4.19 -22.22
CA THR A 57 -25.36 5.09 -23.38
C THR A 57 -26.63 5.90 -23.64
N ASN A 58 -27.79 5.46 -23.16
CA ASN A 58 -29.08 6.13 -23.38
C ASN A 58 -29.46 7.15 -22.29
N GLY A 59 -28.75 7.18 -21.16
CA GLY A 59 -29.10 8.01 -20.02
C GLY A 59 -28.97 7.29 -18.67
N PRO A 60 -29.23 7.99 -17.55
CA PRO A 60 -29.36 7.36 -16.25
C PRO A 60 -30.59 6.47 -16.20
N LEU A 61 -30.54 5.37 -15.43
CA LEU A 61 -31.62 4.39 -15.35
C LEU A 61 -32.89 4.95 -14.68
N ASP A 62 -32.76 6.00 -13.87
CA ASP A 62 -33.86 6.63 -13.13
C ASP A 62 -34.48 7.84 -13.87
N GLY A 63 -33.95 8.22 -15.02
CA GLY A 63 -34.43 9.35 -15.82
C GLY A 63 -34.13 10.74 -15.23
N THR A 64 -33.24 10.85 -14.24
CA THR A 64 -32.92 12.15 -13.59
C THR A 64 -32.19 13.14 -14.49
N CYS A 65 -31.54 12.68 -15.56
CA CYS A 65 -30.78 13.53 -16.46
C CYS A 65 -31.51 13.79 -17.78
N SER A 66 -31.56 15.07 -18.17
CA SER A 66 -32.14 15.48 -19.45
C SER A 66 -31.33 14.96 -20.63
N LYS A 67 -32.01 14.66 -21.75
CA LYS A 67 -31.36 14.23 -22.99
C LYS A 67 -30.40 15.32 -23.47
N GLY A 68 -29.13 14.96 -23.68
CA GLY A 68 -28.07 15.88 -24.10
C GLY A 68 -27.20 16.45 -22.97
N THR A 69 -27.53 16.18 -21.71
CA THR A 69 -26.67 16.54 -20.55
C THR A 69 -26.02 15.32 -19.88
N TRP A 70 -26.15 14.16 -20.51
CA TRP A 70 -25.65 12.88 -20.01
C TRP A 70 -24.35 12.48 -20.71
N TYR A 71 -23.33 12.17 -19.92
CA TYR A 71 -21.99 11.80 -20.39
C TYR A 71 -21.67 10.39 -19.87
N TRP A 72 -21.35 9.47 -20.78
CA TRP A 72 -21.12 8.07 -20.45
C TRP A 72 -20.13 7.42 -21.43
N GLY A 73 -19.22 6.61 -20.92
CA GLY A 73 -18.22 5.87 -21.70
C GLY A 73 -16.82 6.48 -21.66
N ALA A 74 -15.81 5.69 -22.06
CA ALA A 74 -14.39 6.07 -22.05
C ALA A 74 -14.05 7.36 -22.81
N ASN A 75 -14.84 7.66 -23.85
CA ASN A 75 -14.60 8.78 -24.74
C ASN A 75 -15.49 10.00 -24.43
N ALA A 76 -16.30 9.93 -23.37
CA ALA A 76 -17.11 11.06 -22.95
C ALA A 76 -16.18 12.15 -22.40
N GLN A 77 -16.22 13.34 -23.00
CA GLN A 77 -15.50 14.49 -22.48
C GLN A 77 -16.41 15.33 -21.61
N CYS A 78 -15.93 15.69 -20.43
CA CYS A 78 -16.63 16.61 -19.55
C CYS A 78 -16.79 17.97 -20.24
N PRO A 79 -17.97 18.60 -20.13
CA PRO A 79 -18.16 19.93 -20.70
C PRO A 79 -17.20 20.90 -20.01
N PRO A 80 -16.61 21.87 -20.74
CA PRO A 80 -15.76 22.88 -20.15
C PRO A 80 -16.57 23.65 -19.10
N ASN A 81 -16.02 23.77 -17.89
CA ASN A 81 -16.66 24.46 -16.78
C ASN A 81 -17.07 25.87 -17.25
N PRO A 82 -18.35 26.28 -17.15
CA PRO A 82 -18.75 27.61 -17.59
C PRO A 82 -17.90 28.67 -16.87
N PRO A 83 -17.43 29.71 -17.59
CA PRO A 83 -16.72 30.82 -16.97
C PRO A 83 -17.55 31.34 -15.79
N PRO A 84 -16.93 31.60 -14.62
CA PRO A 84 -17.66 32.07 -13.45
C PRO A 84 -18.49 33.29 -13.85
N THR A 85 -19.81 33.16 -13.76
CA THR A 85 -20.72 34.26 -14.12
C THR A 85 -20.41 35.41 -13.18
N PRO A 86 -20.09 36.62 -13.68
CA PRO A 86 -19.73 37.74 -12.83
C PRO A 86 -20.92 38.09 -11.94
N THR A 87 -20.80 37.78 -10.66
CA THR A 87 -21.76 38.20 -9.64
C THR A 87 -21.75 39.73 -9.58
N THR A 88 -22.88 40.35 -9.94
CA THR A 88 -23.07 41.80 -9.83
C THR A 88 -23.15 42.21 -8.37
N THR A 89 -22.00 42.44 -7.74
CA THR A 89 -21.88 43.07 -6.43
C THR A 89 -21.93 44.60 -6.61
N PRO A 90 -22.77 45.35 -5.85
CA PRO A 90 -22.83 46.80 -5.96
C PRO A 90 -21.48 47.43 -5.61
N THR A 91 -20.99 48.28 -6.50
CA THR A 91 -19.71 48.99 -6.44
C THR A 91 -19.52 49.75 -5.13
N PRO A 92 -18.56 49.36 -4.27
CA PRO A 92 -17.96 50.28 -3.32
C PRO A 92 -16.71 50.93 -3.95
N THR A 93 -16.55 52.20 -3.61
CA THR A 93 -15.45 53.12 -3.92
C THR A 93 -14.08 52.47 -3.99
N ALA A 94 -13.33 52.83 -5.05
CA ALA A 94 -11.98 52.35 -5.35
C ALA A 94 -11.07 52.35 -4.11
N THR A 95 -10.84 51.16 -3.59
CA THR A 95 -9.72 50.85 -2.69
C THR A 95 -8.55 50.45 -3.58
N PRO A 96 -7.32 50.97 -3.34
CA PRO A 96 -6.17 50.68 -4.18
C PRO A 96 -6.00 49.16 -4.31
N THR A 97 -5.95 48.68 -5.56
CA THR A 97 -5.71 47.29 -5.92
C THR A 97 -4.47 46.81 -5.18
N PRO A 98 -4.57 45.85 -4.24
CA PRO A 98 -3.39 45.26 -3.66
C PRO A 98 -2.64 44.57 -4.80
N THR A 99 -1.38 44.98 -5.00
CA THR A 99 -0.41 44.23 -5.80
C THR A 99 -0.53 42.76 -5.42
N PRO A 100 -0.75 41.83 -6.39
CA PRO A 100 -0.90 40.42 -6.08
C PRO A 100 0.31 39.98 -5.26
N THR A 101 0.06 39.63 -4.00
CA THR A 101 1.08 39.02 -3.16
C THR A 101 1.47 37.72 -3.85
N PRO A 102 2.75 37.49 -4.17
CA PRO A 102 3.20 36.26 -4.80
C PRO A 102 2.65 35.06 -4.02
N ILE A 103 1.94 34.16 -4.71
CA ILE A 103 1.48 32.90 -4.12
C ILE A 103 2.73 32.20 -3.60
N LYS A 104 2.75 31.97 -2.30
CA LYS A 104 3.94 31.53 -1.58
C LYS A 104 4.04 30.02 -1.71
N ASN A 105 4.74 29.55 -2.76
CA ASN A 105 5.26 28.20 -3.02
C ASN A 105 4.62 27.11 -2.15
N GLU A 106 3.45 26.60 -2.56
CA GLU A 106 2.75 25.53 -1.84
C GLU A 106 3.39 24.16 -2.08
N CYS A 107 4.14 23.99 -3.17
CA CYS A 107 4.85 22.75 -3.48
C CYS A 107 5.90 22.43 -2.40
N THR A 108 6.60 23.43 -1.86
CA THR A 108 7.67 23.23 -0.85
C THR A 108 7.17 22.71 0.50
N LYS A 109 5.89 22.89 0.83
CA LYS A 109 5.35 22.53 2.16
C LYS A 109 4.81 21.11 2.24
N ASN A 110 4.37 20.55 1.12
CA ASN A 110 3.54 19.35 1.13
C ASN A 110 4.29 18.08 0.72
N TYR A 111 5.42 18.21 0.04
CA TYR A 111 6.14 17.07 -0.54
C TYR A 111 7.58 17.03 -0.03
N LYS A 112 7.97 15.89 0.56
CA LYS A 112 9.31 15.68 1.14
C LYS A 112 10.24 14.88 0.25
N ASP A 113 9.68 14.22 -0.76
CA ASP A 113 10.42 13.40 -1.69
C ASP A 113 9.94 13.67 -3.12
N CYS A 114 10.80 13.29 -4.05
CA CYS A 114 10.57 13.52 -5.47
C CYS A 114 9.29 12.82 -5.95
N GLU A 115 9.04 11.58 -5.51
CA GLU A 115 7.94 10.75 -6.01
C GLU A 115 6.58 11.34 -5.61
N SER A 116 6.47 11.85 -4.38
CA SER A 116 5.33 12.63 -3.90
C SER A 116 5.17 13.96 -4.64
N CYS A 117 6.28 14.64 -4.95
CA CYS A 117 6.25 15.92 -5.65
C CYS A 117 5.84 15.77 -7.13
N SER A 118 6.39 14.77 -7.83
CA SER A 118 6.16 14.56 -9.27
C SER A 118 4.83 13.89 -9.58
N SER A 119 4.26 13.11 -8.64
CA SER A 119 2.96 12.45 -8.81
C SER A 119 1.75 13.40 -8.71
N HIS A 120 1.90 14.59 -8.16
CA HIS A 120 0.83 15.59 -7.97
C HIS A 120 0.82 16.75 -8.99
N PHE A 121 1.48 16.55 -10.14
CA PHE A 121 1.64 17.58 -11.18
C PHE A 121 0.32 18.07 -11.82
N VAL A 122 -0.71 17.22 -11.88
CA VAL A 122 -2.00 17.54 -12.54
C VAL A 122 -2.74 18.68 -11.83
N ASP A 123 -2.66 18.74 -10.51
CA ASP A 123 -3.47 19.67 -9.71
C ASP A 123 -2.75 20.99 -9.40
N ARG A 124 -1.40 21.01 -9.41
CA ARG A 124 -0.65 22.07 -8.69
C ARG A 124 0.56 22.67 -9.38
N SER A 125 0.89 22.27 -10.61
CA SER A 125 2.08 22.82 -11.30
C SER A 125 3.34 22.71 -10.42
N CYS A 126 3.57 21.55 -9.80
CA CYS A 126 4.78 21.28 -9.01
C CYS A 126 5.80 20.48 -9.83
N GLY A 127 7.08 20.68 -9.55
CA GLY A 127 8.15 19.79 -9.97
C GLY A 127 9.25 19.71 -8.93
N TRP A 128 10.06 18.65 -9.02
CA TRP A 128 11.10 18.36 -8.06
C TRP A 128 12.45 18.84 -8.55
N CYS A 129 13.20 19.51 -7.68
CA CYS A 129 14.57 19.86 -7.94
C CYS A 129 15.51 18.84 -7.27
N ILE A 130 16.23 18.08 -8.08
CA ILE A 130 17.20 17.05 -7.65
C ILE A 130 18.36 17.67 -6.87
N SER A 131 18.85 18.85 -7.29
CA SER A 131 20.08 19.44 -6.75
C SER A 131 19.95 19.89 -5.30
N ASP A 132 18.77 20.35 -4.88
CA ASP A 132 18.49 20.81 -3.51
C ASP A 132 17.45 19.93 -2.80
N GLN A 133 17.01 18.85 -3.45
CA GLN A 133 16.01 17.92 -2.94
C GLN A 133 14.73 18.62 -2.46
N THR A 134 14.28 19.61 -3.23
CA THR A 134 13.12 20.44 -2.86
C THR A 134 12.09 20.52 -3.99
N CYS A 135 10.81 20.50 -3.64
CA CYS A 135 9.70 20.64 -4.58
C CYS A 135 9.37 22.13 -4.80
N TYR A 136 9.35 22.60 -6.05
CA TYR A 136 9.04 23.98 -6.40
C TYR A 136 7.78 24.06 -7.27
N ASP A 137 7.12 25.22 -7.25
CA ASP A 137 6.15 25.56 -8.29
C ASP A 137 6.89 25.71 -9.64
N GLY A 138 6.38 25.10 -10.71
CA GLY A 138 6.98 25.14 -12.03
C GLY A 138 6.16 24.44 -13.11
N SER A 139 6.74 24.33 -14.29
CA SER A 139 6.15 23.67 -15.46
C SER A 139 7.15 22.69 -16.07
N SER A 140 6.79 22.05 -17.18
CA SER A 140 7.73 21.24 -17.96
C SER A 140 8.93 22.03 -18.48
N SER A 141 8.88 23.37 -18.47
CA SER A 141 10.00 24.25 -18.86
C SER A 141 10.99 24.55 -17.73
N GLY A 142 10.68 24.17 -16.48
CA GLY A 142 11.50 24.50 -15.30
C GLY A 142 10.67 25.02 -14.12
N PRO A 143 11.31 25.24 -12.97
CA PRO A 143 10.69 25.95 -11.84
C PRO A 143 10.38 27.41 -12.22
N ASN A 144 9.33 27.98 -11.63
CA ASN A 144 9.00 29.40 -11.79
C ASN A 144 10.00 30.32 -11.06
N ASP A 145 10.58 29.78 -10.01
CA ASP A 145 11.66 30.32 -9.21
C ASP A 145 12.97 29.76 -9.79
N ALA A 146 13.82 30.61 -10.37
CA ALA A 146 15.04 30.22 -11.07
C ALA A 146 16.13 29.57 -10.18
N THR A 147 15.79 29.01 -9.02
CA THR A 147 16.71 28.27 -8.14
C THR A 147 17.10 26.91 -8.70
N CYS A 148 16.18 26.19 -9.36
CA CYS A 148 16.49 24.93 -10.02
C CYS A 148 16.75 25.12 -11.52
N THR A 149 17.94 25.60 -11.88
CA THR A 149 18.31 25.76 -13.29
C THR A 149 18.88 24.46 -13.86
N GLY A 150 18.35 24.00 -15.00
CA GLY A 150 18.94 22.93 -15.79
C GLY A 150 18.36 21.53 -15.52
N MET A 151 19.22 20.52 -15.57
CA MET A 151 18.83 19.10 -15.58
C MET A 151 18.29 18.57 -14.26
N SER A 152 18.40 19.35 -13.19
CA SER A 152 17.92 18.94 -11.87
C SER A 152 16.41 19.03 -11.76
N TRP A 153 15.69 19.52 -12.77
CA TRP A 153 14.25 19.66 -12.75
C TRP A 153 13.51 18.42 -13.27
N VAL A 154 12.68 17.83 -12.41
CA VAL A 154 11.85 16.64 -12.69
C VAL A 154 10.38 17.07 -12.64
N TYR A 155 9.66 16.92 -13.76
CA TYR A 155 8.28 17.38 -13.89
C TYR A 155 7.41 16.41 -14.68
N GLY A 156 6.26 15.99 -14.14
CA GLY A 156 5.26 15.13 -14.79
C GLY A 156 5.32 13.64 -14.39
N GLU A 157 4.23 12.88 -14.67
CA GLU A 157 4.06 11.46 -14.26
C GLU A 157 5.16 10.51 -14.74
N ASN A 158 5.78 10.82 -15.88
CA ASN A 158 6.78 9.96 -16.51
C ASN A 158 8.20 10.29 -16.05
N SER A 159 8.35 11.30 -15.21
CA SER A 159 9.64 11.78 -14.75
C SER A 159 10.03 10.98 -13.52
N LYS A 160 10.78 9.90 -13.74
CA LYS A 160 11.21 9.01 -12.66
C LYS A 160 12.12 9.77 -11.69
N CYS A 161 11.70 9.77 -10.45
CA CYS A 161 12.40 10.29 -9.31
C CYS A 161 13.55 9.38 -8.91
N THR A 162 14.60 9.33 -9.72
CA THR A 162 15.76 8.51 -9.41
C THR A 162 16.66 9.27 -8.46
N THR A 163 16.34 9.23 -7.16
CA THR A 163 17.23 9.77 -6.12
C THR A 163 18.49 8.95 -5.95
N ASP A 164 18.58 7.73 -6.51
CA ASP A 164 19.45 6.75 -5.88
C ASP A 164 20.51 6.03 -6.72
N LEU A 165 20.82 6.45 -7.94
CA LEU A 165 22.07 6.05 -8.65
C LEU A 165 22.08 6.78 -9.98
N GLY A 166 22.86 7.86 -10.08
CA GLY A 166 23.09 8.56 -11.34
C GLY A 166 23.64 7.60 -12.40
N CYS A 167 23.79 8.02 -13.65
CA CYS A 167 24.30 7.14 -14.69
C CYS A 167 25.66 6.50 -14.34
N GLU A 168 26.44 7.14 -13.46
CA GLU A 168 27.69 6.65 -12.86
C GLU A 168 27.58 5.26 -12.20
N ALA A 169 26.39 4.89 -11.73
CA ALA A 169 26.03 3.56 -11.24
C ALA A 169 26.36 2.42 -12.20
N TYR A 170 26.32 2.73 -13.49
CA TYR A 170 26.43 1.78 -14.59
C TYR A 170 27.79 1.92 -15.29
N ASN A 171 28.79 2.52 -14.62
CA ASN A 171 30.16 2.69 -15.12
C ASN A 171 30.93 1.38 -15.34
N ASN A 172 30.35 0.24 -15.01
CA ASN A 172 30.98 -1.07 -15.16
C ASN A 172 31.19 -1.49 -16.62
N SER A 173 30.31 -1.08 -17.55
CA SER A 173 30.52 -1.31 -18.98
C SER A 173 29.62 -0.41 -19.82
N CYS A 174 30.00 -0.21 -21.09
CA CYS A 174 29.15 0.47 -22.05
C CYS A 174 27.79 -0.24 -22.22
N ASP A 175 27.75 -1.57 -22.25
CA ASP A 175 26.49 -2.31 -22.40
C ASP A 175 25.55 -2.07 -21.21
N SER A 176 26.07 -2.12 -19.98
CA SER A 176 25.33 -1.81 -18.75
C SER A 176 24.81 -0.37 -18.75
N CYS A 177 25.61 0.58 -19.25
CA CYS A 177 25.18 1.96 -19.43
C CYS A 177 23.96 2.08 -20.33
N LEU A 178 24.05 1.41 -21.48
CA LEU A 178 23.08 1.52 -22.56
C LEU A 178 21.81 0.72 -22.29
N THR A 179 21.74 -0.15 -21.27
CA THR A 179 20.45 -0.72 -20.84
C THR A 179 19.56 0.32 -20.15
N HIS A 180 20.12 1.43 -19.66
CA HIS A 180 19.42 2.48 -18.90
C HIS A 180 19.18 3.79 -19.67
N TYR A 181 19.27 3.77 -21.01
CA TYR A 181 19.03 4.96 -21.83
C TYR A 181 17.56 5.43 -21.78
N ALA A 182 16.60 4.51 -21.64
CA ALA A 182 15.17 4.81 -21.75
C ALA A 182 14.56 5.32 -20.45
N ASP A 183 15.01 4.81 -19.31
CA ASP A 183 14.49 5.12 -17.98
C ASP A 183 15.28 6.24 -17.27
N ARG A 184 16.56 6.44 -17.62
CA ARG A 184 17.45 7.40 -16.94
C ARG A 184 18.20 8.34 -17.87
N GLN A 185 17.94 8.27 -19.17
CA GLN A 185 18.65 9.05 -20.17
C GLN A 185 20.18 8.85 -20.10
N CYS A 186 20.64 7.65 -19.73
CA CYS A 186 22.06 7.36 -19.67
C CYS A 186 22.67 7.13 -21.05
N GLY A 187 23.89 7.60 -21.25
CA GLY A 187 24.74 7.24 -22.38
C GLY A 187 26.19 7.09 -21.96
N TRP A 188 26.94 6.35 -22.77
CA TRP A 188 28.33 6.00 -22.50
C TRP A 188 29.29 6.93 -23.23
N CYS A 189 30.31 7.42 -22.52
CA CYS A 189 31.41 8.16 -23.11
C CYS A 189 32.65 7.29 -23.28
N LYS A 190 33.08 7.10 -24.53
CA LYS A 190 34.28 6.31 -24.88
C LYS A 190 35.56 6.82 -24.23
N THR A 191 35.73 8.14 -24.20
CA THR A 191 37.01 8.76 -23.82
C THR A 191 37.28 8.68 -22.34
N THR A 192 36.23 8.72 -21.53
CA THR A 192 36.32 8.63 -20.08
C THR A 192 36.01 7.23 -19.56
N SER A 193 35.50 6.33 -20.41
CA SER A 193 34.98 5.02 -20.00
C SER A 193 33.98 5.13 -18.86
N SER A 194 33.02 6.05 -19.00
CA SER A 194 32.00 6.29 -17.97
C SER A 194 30.66 6.67 -18.59
N CYS A 195 29.60 6.39 -17.85
CA CYS A 195 28.23 6.77 -18.10
C CYS A 195 27.94 8.18 -17.59
N PHE A 196 27.21 8.93 -18.41
CA PHE A 196 26.71 10.25 -18.04
C PHE A 196 25.23 10.33 -18.41
N THR A 197 24.52 11.28 -17.81
CA THR A 197 23.17 11.63 -18.27
C THR A 197 23.29 12.47 -19.55
N GLY A 198 22.52 12.11 -20.57
CA GLY A 198 22.64 12.69 -21.90
C GLY A 198 21.46 12.41 -22.81
N ASN A 199 21.54 12.92 -24.02
CA ASN A 199 20.56 12.66 -25.07
C ASN A 199 21.25 12.32 -26.39
N THR A 200 20.51 12.27 -27.49
CA THR A 200 21.05 11.99 -28.84
C THR A 200 22.18 12.94 -29.27
N ASN A 201 22.28 14.13 -28.68
CA ASN A 201 23.29 15.13 -29.06
C ASN A 201 24.60 15.04 -28.26
N GLY A 202 24.63 14.31 -27.14
CA GLY A 202 25.77 14.27 -26.23
C GLY A 202 25.36 14.12 -24.77
N PRO A 203 26.35 14.00 -23.85
CA PRO A 203 26.09 14.19 -22.44
C PRO A 203 25.72 15.65 -22.19
N LEU A 204 24.85 15.88 -21.22
CA LEU A 204 24.30 17.21 -20.97
C LEU A 204 25.33 18.17 -20.32
N ASP A 205 26.41 17.64 -19.75
CA ASP A 205 27.51 18.40 -19.14
C ASP A 205 28.69 18.66 -20.10
N ASN A 206 28.59 18.23 -21.36
CA ASN A 206 29.66 18.29 -22.37
C ASN A 206 30.97 17.57 -22.00
N THR A 207 30.96 16.61 -21.06
CA THR A 207 32.15 15.82 -20.69
C THR A 207 32.63 14.90 -21.81
N CYS A 208 31.75 14.55 -22.76
CA CYS A 208 32.07 13.69 -23.89
C CYS A 208 32.05 14.45 -25.21
N THR A 209 33.11 14.27 -25.99
CA THR A 209 33.21 14.87 -27.33
C THR A 209 32.26 14.18 -28.32
N LYS A 210 31.67 14.97 -29.22
CA LYS A 210 30.81 14.48 -30.30
C LYS A 210 31.57 13.45 -31.15
N GLY A 211 31.06 12.22 -31.20
CA GLY A 211 31.70 11.06 -31.84
C GLY A 211 32.22 9.99 -30.87
N ASN A 212 32.36 10.32 -29.58
CA ASN A 212 32.68 9.37 -28.50
C ASN A 212 31.49 9.05 -27.60
N TRP A 213 30.32 9.61 -27.93
CA TRP A 213 29.08 9.47 -27.18
C TRP A 213 28.18 8.40 -27.78
N TYR A 214 27.78 7.43 -26.97
CA TYR A 214 26.87 6.35 -27.32
C TYR A 214 25.59 6.48 -26.52
N TRP A 215 24.43 6.52 -27.20
CA TRP A 215 23.12 6.73 -26.57
C TRP A 215 22.00 6.08 -27.39
N GLY A 216 21.03 5.47 -26.72
CA GLY A 216 19.89 4.81 -27.37
C GLY A 216 20.08 3.31 -27.60
N ALA A 217 18.97 2.58 -27.77
CA ALA A 217 18.95 1.12 -27.96
C ALA A 217 19.78 0.61 -29.17
N ASN A 218 19.99 1.45 -30.17
CA ASN A 218 20.72 1.08 -31.39
C ASN A 218 22.19 1.48 -31.35
N SER A 219 22.66 2.10 -30.27
CA SER A 219 24.08 2.40 -30.13
C SER A 219 24.84 1.12 -29.81
N GLN A 220 25.80 0.77 -30.66
CA GLN A 220 26.71 -0.32 -30.37
C GLN A 220 27.95 0.21 -29.66
N CYS A 221 28.27 -0.42 -28.53
CA CYS A 221 29.50 -0.16 -27.81
C CYS A 221 30.70 -0.44 -28.70
N PRO A 222 31.75 0.40 -28.65
CA PRO A 222 32.95 0.12 -29.40
C PRO A 222 33.53 -1.21 -28.88
N PRO A 223 34.02 -2.09 -29.77
CA PRO A 223 34.64 -3.33 -29.35
C PRO A 223 35.73 -3.01 -28.33
N ASN A 224 35.66 -3.68 -27.17
CA ASN A 224 36.67 -3.52 -26.12
C ASN A 224 38.04 -3.73 -26.79
N PRO A 225 38.98 -2.76 -26.72
CA PRO A 225 40.29 -2.94 -27.31
C PRO A 225 40.86 -4.27 -26.78
N ALA A 226 41.26 -5.15 -27.71
CA ALA A 226 41.87 -6.42 -27.35
C ALA A 226 42.96 -6.14 -26.31
N PRO A 227 43.02 -6.86 -25.18
CA PRO A 227 43.96 -6.59 -24.12
C PRO A 227 45.34 -6.50 -24.75
N VAL A 228 45.94 -5.31 -24.69
CA VAL A 228 47.28 -5.08 -25.21
C VAL A 228 48.16 -6.09 -24.47
N PRO A 229 48.91 -6.97 -25.17
CA PRO A 229 49.77 -7.94 -24.50
C PRO A 229 50.71 -7.18 -23.59
N THR A 230 50.48 -7.33 -22.28
CA THR A 230 51.30 -6.71 -21.24
C THR A 230 52.71 -7.23 -21.45
N ALA A 231 53.62 -6.34 -21.88
CA ALA A 231 55.03 -6.67 -21.99
C ALA A 231 55.52 -7.18 -20.63
N THR A 232 56.08 -8.40 -20.63
CA THR A 232 56.65 -9.05 -19.44
C THR A 232 57.67 -8.12 -18.79
N PRO A 233 57.42 -7.57 -17.59
CA PRO A 233 58.37 -6.68 -16.95
C PRO A 233 59.57 -7.45 -16.42
N THR A 234 60.76 -6.90 -16.69
CA THR A 234 62.05 -7.25 -16.08
C THR A 234 61.99 -7.10 -14.55
N PRO A 235 62.55 -8.04 -13.76
CA PRO A 235 62.42 -8.04 -12.31
C PRO A 235 63.02 -6.78 -11.69
N THR A 236 62.14 -5.94 -11.15
CA THR A 236 62.48 -4.76 -10.33
C THR A 236 61.95 -5.02 -8.92
N ALA A 237 62.76 -4.70 -7.91
CA ALA A 237 62.49 -5.00 -6.50
C ALA A 237 61.10 -4.53 -6.07
N THR A 238 60.33 -5.48 -5.53
CA THR A 238 58.96 -5.36 -5.07
C THR A 238 58.82 -4.28 -3.98
N PRO A 239 58.12 -3.16 -4.23
CA PRO A 239 57.56 -2.36 -3.14
C PRO A 239 56.38 -3.10 -2.52
N THR A 240 56.36 -3.17 -1.19
CA THR A 240 55.27 -3.76 -0.39
C THR A 240 53.93 -3.17 -0.82
N PRO A 241 52.96 -3.98 -1.28
CA PRO A 241 51.65 -3.48 -1.65
C PRO A 241 50.94 -2.91 -0.43
N ILE A 242 50.45 -1.68 -0.58
CA ILE A 242 49.44 -1.11 0.31
C ILE A 242 48.15 -1.93 0.09
N PRO A 243 47.54 -2.51 1.13
CA PRO A 243 46.34 -3.30 0.97
C PRO A 243 45.20 -2.42 0.45
N THR A 244 44.75 -2.71 -0.77
CA THR A 244 43.40 -2.36 -1.22
C THR A 244 42.40 -2.98 -0.25
N PRO A 245 41.35 -2.26 0.20
CA PRO A 245 40.29 -2.88 0.98
C PRO A 245 39.68 -4.00 0.15
N ASP A 246 39.83 -5.24 0.61
CA ASP A 246 39.16 -6.41 0.04
C ASP A 246 37.65 -6.12 0.06
N SER A 247 37.09 -5.81 -1.11
CA SER A 247 35.67 -5.51 -1.30
C SER A 247 34.83 -6.79 -1.45
N ASP A 248 35.38 -7.96 -1.13
CA ASP A 248 34.70 -9.25 -1.18
C ASP A 248 34.06 -9.65 0.16
N ASP A 249 33.93 -8.69 1.08
CA ASP A 249 33.36 -8.94 2.39
C ASP A 249 31.83 -9.00 2.34
N CYS A 250 31.29 -10.22 2.26
CA CYS A 250 29.85 -10.46 2.38
C CYS A 250 29.28 -10.02 3.74
N THR A 251 30.09 -9.77 4.77
CA THR A 251 29.59 -9.40 6.11
C THR A 251 28.96 -8.01 6.19
N ILE A 252 29.11 -7.19 5.15
CA ILE A 252 28.49 -5.85 5.07
C ILE A 252 26.96 -5.88 4.96
N TYR A 253 26.38 -7.02 4.59
CA TYR A 253 24.93 -7.15 4.40
C TYR A 253 24.26 -7.64 5.69
N PRO A 254 23.49 -6.78 6.40
CA PRO A 254 22.93 -7.12 7.70
C PRO A 254 21.71 -8.03 7.64
N ASP A 255 21.12 -8.23 6.45
CA ASP A 255 19.90 -8.99 6.26
C ASP A 255 19.99 -9.94 5.05
N CYS A 256 19.10 -10.94 5.07
CA CYS A 256 19.07 -12.00 4.08
C CYS A 256 18.76 -11.49 2.66
N ASN A 257 17.85 -10.53 2.51
CA ASN A 257 17.41 -10.07 1.19
C ASN A 257 18.56 -9.35 0.49
N ARG A 258 19.27 -8.47 1.20
CA ARG A 258 20.47 -7.80 0.66
C ARG A 258 21.60 -8.79 0.40
N CYS A 259 21.86 -9.69 1.34
CA CYS A 259 22.92 -10.68 1.18
C CYS A 259 22.70 -11.60 -0.03
N SER A 260 21.49 -12.11 -0.20
CA SER A 260 21.15 -13.03 -1.29
C SER A 260 20.97 -12.34 -2.63
N ALA A 261 20.68 -11.03 -2.68
CA ALA A 261 20.64 -10.27 -3.93
C ALA A 261 22.02 -10.15 -4.62
N HIS A 262 23.11 -10.17 -3.86
CA HIS A 262 24.48 -10.05 -4.37
C HIS A 262 25.19 -11.39 -4.62
N TYR A 263 24.42 -12.46 -4.84
CA TYR A 263 24.96 -13.80 -5.10
C TYR A 263 25.79 -13.89 -6.40
N ALA A 264 25.42 -13.11 -7.43
CA ALA A 264 26.05 -13.17 -8.74
C ALA A 264 27.40 -12.45 -8.80
N ASP A 265 27.49 -11.29 -8.12
CA ASP A 265 28.67 -10.42 -8.23
C ASP A 265 29.76 -10.77 -7.21
N ARG A 266 29.37 -11.31 -6.05
CA ARG A 266 30.29 -11.49 -4.90
C ARG A 266 30.29 -12.91 -4.31
N ASN A 267 29.49 -13.81 -4.88
CA ASN A 267 29.29 -15.15 -4.34
C ASN A 267 28.84 -15.13 -2.87
N CYS A 268 27.94 -14.21 -2.51
CA CYS A 268 27.39 -14.13 -1.15
C CYS A 268 26.13 -15.01 -0.98
N GLY A 269 25.97 -15.59 0.21
CA GLY A 269 24.77 -16.29 0.62
C GLY A 269 24.49 -16.12 2.11
N TRP A 270 23.21 -16.20 2.48
CA TRP A 270 22.75 -15.95 3.83
C TRP A 270 22.63 -17.23 4.63
N CYS A 271 23.20 -17.24 5.83
CA CYS A 271 23.04 -18.32 6.77
C CYS A 271 21.92 -18.04 7.78
N ALA A 272 20.83 -18.80 7.66
CA ALA A 272 19.65 -18.62 8.50
C ALA A 272 19.90 -18.98 9.98
N SER A 273 20.80 -19.92 10.26
CA SER A 273 21.05 -20.40 11.62
C SER A 273 21.79 -19.39 12.50
N ASP A 274 22.68 -18.58 11.93
CA ASP A 274 23.47 -17.59 12.67
C ASP A 274 23.18 -16.14 12.27
N LYS A 275 22.24 -15.96 11.34
CA LYS A 275 21.79 -14.66 10.82
C LYS A 275 22.94 -13.81 10.29
N LYS A 276 23.86 -14.43 9.54
CA LYS A 276 24.99 -13.75 8.93
C LYS A 276 25.13 -14.09 7.45
N CYS A 277 25.68 -13.14 6.71
CA CYS A 277 26.04 -13.33 5.32
C CYS A 277 27.49 -13.85 5.23
N TYR A 278 27.69 -14.88 4.40
CA TYR A 278 29.01 -15.44 4.13
C TYR A 278 29.25 -15.51 2.63
N GLN A 279 30.51 -15.51 2.24
CA GLN A 279 30.89 -15.94 0.91
C GLN A 279 30.68 -17.45 0.78
N GLY A 280 30.21 -17.91 -0.38
CA GLY A 280 29.87 -19.32 -0.63
C GLY A 280 29.36 -19.57 -2.03
N THR A 281 28.95 -20.81 -2.28
CA THR A 281 28.33 -21.23 -3.55
C THR A 281 26.94 -21.78 -3.29
N LYS A 282 26.23 -22.28 -4.31
CA LYS A 282 24.95 -22.99 -4.12
C LYS A 282 25.02 -24.13 -3.09
N SER A 283 26.20 -24.71 -2.87
CA SER A 283 26.41 -25.85 -1.97
C SER A 283 26.58 -25.47 -0.49
N GLY A 284 26.81 -24.19 -0.16
CA GLY A 284 27.07 -23.74 1.20
C GLY A 284 28.09 -22.60 1.28
N SER A 285 28.31 -22.11 2.50
CA SER A 285 29.34 -21.12 2.79
C SER A 285 30.74 -21.70 2.59
N SER A 286 31.68 -20.88 2.10
CA SER A 286 33.08 -21.27 1.85
C SER A 286 33.81 -21.67 3.13
N ASN A 287 33.41 -21.12 4.28
CA ASN A 287 33.95 -21.49 5.60
C ASN A 287 33.30 -22.77 6.19
N GLY A 288 32.36 -23.39 5.47
CA GLY A 288 31.67 -24.61 5.89
C GLY A 288 30.70 -24.46 7.06
N LYS A 289 30.53 -23.26 7.63
CA LYS A 289 29.65 -23.01 8.79
C LYS A 289 28.16 -23.15 8.46
N CYS A 290 27.78 -22.94 7.20
CA CYS A 290 26.39 -22.99 6.79
C CYS A 290 26.20 -23.81 5.52
N LYS A 291 25.37 -24.85 5.60
CA LYS A 291 25.07 -25.78 4.50
C LYS A 291 23.61 -26.24 4.58
N GLY A 292 23.12 -26.82 3.49
CA GLY A 292 21.79 -27.42 3.43
C GLY A 292 20.67 -26.40 3.58
N VAL A 293 19.61 -26.75 4.33
CA VAL A 293 18.40 -25.93 4.48
C VAL A 293 18.61 -24.58 5.15
N ASN A 294 19.73 -24.39 5.85
CA ASN A 294 20.06 -23.12 6.49
C ASN A 294 20.79 -22.15 5.55
N TRP A 295 21.13 -22.57 4.33
CA TRP A 295 21.90 -21.80 3.38
C TRP A 295 21.01 -21.26 2.24
N ASN A 296 20.87 -19.93 2.19
CA ASN A 296 20.05 -19.23 1.21
C ASN A 296 20.97 -18.53 0.20
N TYR A 297 21.04 -19.06 -1.02
CA TYR A 297 21.93 -18.58 -2.07
C TYR A 297 21.22 -18.55 -3.44
N GLY A 298 21.39 -17.45 -4.18
CA GLY A 298 20.79 -17.26 -5.51
C GLY A 298 19.58 -16.33 -5.54
N SER A 299 19.13 -15.95 -6.75
CA SER A 299 17.94 -15.12 -6.98
C SER A 299 16.64 -15.73 -6.44
N ASN A 300 16.63 -17.06 -6.30
CA ASN A 300 15.49 -17.82 -5.78
C ASN A 300 15.66 -18.18 -4.31
N ALA A 301 16.67 -17.63 -3.63
CA ALA A 301 16.83 -17.76 -2.21
C ALA A 301 15.62 -17.13 -1.53
N LYS A 302 14.65 -17.97 -1.17
CA LYS A 302 13.56 -17.57 -0.29
C LYS A 302 14.21 -17.39 1.06
N CYS A 303 14.60 -16.17 1.37
CA CYS A 303 14.91 -15.74 2.71
C CYS A 303 13.71 -16.10 3.57
N LEU A 304 13.75 -17.31 4.16
CA LEU A 304 12.76 -17.79 5.10
C LEU A 304 12.83 -16.79 6.23
N SER A 305 11.92 -15.81 6.20
CA SER A 305 11.93 -14.74 7.15
C SER A 305 11.67 -15.40 8.49
N SER A 306 12.72 -15.49 9.31
CA SER A 306 12.60 -15.80 10.73
C SER A 306 11.63 -14.86 11.46
N GLU A 307 11.13 -13.83 10.76
CA GLU A 307 10.07 -12.93 11.19
C GLU A 307 8.75 -13.63 11.50
N CYS A 308 8.37 -14.73 10.81
CA CYS A 308 7.15 -15.44 11.20
C CYS A 308 7.27 -15.97 12.63
N ASN A 309 8.44 -16.51 13.01
CA ASN A 309 8.66 -17.07 14.34
C ASN A 309 8.62 -16.03 15.48
N ASN A 310 8.59 -14.73 15.17
CA ASN A 310 8.50 -13.67 16.18
C ASN A 310 7.06 -13.41 16.64
N TYR A 311 6.06 -13.95 15.92
CA TYR A 311 4.66 -13.80 16.30
C TYR A 311 4.29 -14.91 17.29
N ASP A 312 3.96 -14.51 18.51
CA ASP A 312 3.61 -15.36 19.65
C ASP A 312 2.11 -15.68 19.73
N SER A 313 1.31 -15.11 18.83
CA SER A 313 -0.13 -15.34 18.75
C SER A 313 -0.59 -15.63 17.33
N CYS A 314 -1.61 -16.48 17.25
CA CYS A 314 -2.19 -16.92 15.99
C CYS A 314 -2.82 -15.76 15.20
N ASP A 315 -3.53 -14.85 15.87
CA ASP A 315 -4.15 -13.70 15.20
C ASP A 315 -3.10 -12.80 14.53
N VAL A 316 -1.99 -12.50 15.23
CA VAL A 316 -0.91 -11.67 14.68
C VAL A 316 -0.16 -12.41 13.57
N CYS A 317 0.04 -13.72 13.70
CA CYS A 317 0.62 -14.52 12.62
C CYS A 317 -0.23 -14.46 11.33
N LEU A 318 -1.55 -14.54 11.50
CA LEU A 318 -2.50 -14.57 10.39
C LEU A 318 -2.78 -13.20 9.78
N THR A 319 -2.43 -12.08 10.40
CA THR A 319 -2.51 -10.76 9.74
C THR A 319 -1.38 -10.53 8.74
N HIS A 320 -0.25 -11.24 8.89
CA HIS A 320 0.93 -11.10 8.02
C HIS A 320 1.02 -12.16 6.91
N PHE A 321 -0.06 -12.89 6.63
CA PHE A 321 -0.10 -13.95 5.61
C PHE A 321 0.16 -13.43 4.18
N ALA A 322 -0.30 -12.22 3.87
CA ALA A 322 -0.25 -11.64 2.52
C ALA A 322 1.16 -11.17 2.15
N ASP A 323 1.86 -10.53 3.08
CA ASP A 323 3.14 -9.87 2.79
C ASP A 323 4.33 -10.81 3.02
N ARG A 324 4.20 -11.77 3.96
CA ARG A 324 5.34 -12.56 4.46
C ARG A 324 5.16 -14.07 4.33
N LYS A 325 4.01 -14.52 3.78
CA LYS A 325 3.67 -15.95 3.69
C LYS A 325 3.85 -16.65 5.04
N CYS A 326 3.28 -16.06 6.08
CA CYS A 326 3.24 -16.67 7.42
C CYS A 326 1.93 -17.46 7.59
N GLY A 327 1.99 -18.55 8.33
CA GLY A 327 0.83 -19.29 8.79
C GLY A 327 1.07 -19.91 10.16
N TRP A 328 0.00 -20.22 10.86
CA TRP A 328 0.06 -20.70 12.23
C TRP A 328 0.05 -22.23 12.25
N CYS A 329 1.02 -22.80 12.96
CA CYS A 329 1.15 -24.24 13.12
C CYS A 329 0.89 -24.65 14.56
N THR A 330 0.10 -25.71 14.75
CA THR A 330 0.01 -26.37 16.06
C THR A 330 0.72 -27.72 16.00
N VAL A 331 1.81 -27.85 16.75
CA VAL A 331 2.58 -29.10 16.86
C VAL A 331 2.13 -29.82 18.13
N ASP A 332 1.63 -31.03 17.98
CA ASP A 332 1.26 -31.97 19.05
C ASP A 332 0.29 -31.43 20.13
N GLY A 333 -0.52 -30.43 19.78
CA GLY A 333 -1.52 -29.83 20.68
C GLY A 333 -0.95 -29.04 21.87
N LEU A 334 0.38 -28.85 21.94
CA LEU A 334 1.05 -28.23 23.09
C LEU A 334 2.02 -27.10 22.70
N SER A 335 2.52 -27.05 21.47
CA SER A 335 3.38 -25.97 20.99
C SER A 335 2.77 -25.26 19.79
N TYR A 336 2.71 -23.93 19.89
CA TYR A 336 2.13 -23.07 18.90
C TYR A 336 3.20 -22.13 18.36
N HIS A 337 3.42 -22.18 17.05
CA HIS A 337 4.41 -21.33 16.40
C HIS A 337 3.87 -20.81 15.08
N CYS A 338 4.15 -19.53 14.82
CA CYS A 338 3.96 -18.96 13.50
C CYS A 338 5.16 -19.33 12.62
N LEU A 339 4.92 -20.05 11.54
CA LEU A 339 5.95 -20.54 10.63
C LEU A 339 5.76 -19.90 9.25
N SER A 340 6.80 -19.92 8.42
CA SER A 340 6.66 -19.55 7.01
C SER A 340 6.03 -20.70 6.24
N GLY A 341 5.04 -20.41 5.41
CA GLY A 341 4.30 -21.39 4.62
C GLY A 341 3.29 -20.74 3.68
N ASP A 342 2.62 -21.55 2.88
CA ASP A 342 1.58 -21.09 1.96
C ASP A 342 0.28 -21.86 2.17
N GLY A 343 -0.68 -21.73 1.25
CA GLY A 343 -1.95 -22.44 1.34
C GLY A 343 -1.83 -23.96 1.31
N MET A 344 -0.66 -24.52 0.97
CA MET A 344 -0.40 -25.95 0.95
C MET A 344 0.24 -26.47 2.24
N GLY A 345 0.74 -25.60 3.12
CA GLY A 345 1.37 -26.01 4.37
C GLY A 345 2.55 -25.14 4.80
N ALA A 346 3.10 -25.45 5.98
CA ALA A 346 4.38 -24.89 6.42
C ALA A 346 5.51 -25.36 5.49
N THR A 347 6.46 -24.46 5.19
CA THR A 347 7.66 -24.81 4.40
C THR A 347 8.67 -25.66 5.18
N SER A 348 8.60 -25.63 6.52
CA SER A 348 9.33 -26.57 7.38
C SER A 348 8.46 -27.80 7.65
N MET A 349 9.04 -28.99 7.52
CA MET A 349 8.34 -30.29 7.62
C MET A 349 7.75 -30.63 9.02
N ASN A 350 7.70 -29.67 9.95
CA ASN A 350 7.35 -29.91 11.33
C ASN A 350 5.88 -29.60 11.66
N CYS A 351 5.06 -29.21 10.67
CA CYS A 351 3.64 -28.99 10.89
C CYS A 351 2.80 -30.15 10.36
N THR A 352 2.52 -31.14 11.22
CA THR A 352 1.90 -32.40 10.80
C THR A 352 0.37 -32.38 10.77
N ASN A 353 -0.31 -31.62 11.65
CA ASN A 353 -1.74 -31.86 11.87
C ASN A 353 -2.69 -30.65 11.80
N ASP A 354 -2.23 -29.40 11.87
CA ASP A 354 -3.12 -28.23 11.80
C ASP A 354 -2.37 -26.97 11.34
N TRP A 355 -2.57 -26.60 10.07
CA TRP A 355 -1.98 -25.43 9.44
C TRP A 355 -3.06 -24.41 9.09
N TYR A 356 -2.94 -23.22 9.68
CA TYR A 356 -3.87 -22.12 9.47
C TYR A 356 -3.19 -21.07 8.59
N TYR A 357 -3.76 -20.80 7.41
CA TYR A 357 -3.19 -19.87 6.44
C TYR A 357 -4.29 -19.12 5.68
N GLY A 358 -4.08 -17.82 5.45
CA GLY A 358 -4.97 -16.97 4.68
C GLY A 358 -5.95 -16.14 5.53
N PRO A 359 -6.69 -15.22 4.89
CA PRO A 359 -7.50 -14.20 5.57
C PRO A 359 -8.75 -14.78 6.26
N ASN A 360 -9.12 -16.01 5.89
CA ASN A 360 -10.31 -16.70 6.41
C ASN A 360 -9.95 -17.75 7.48
N ALA A 361 -8.67 -17.98 7.75
CA ALA A 361 -8.25 -18.91 8.78
C ALA A 361 -8.62 -18.34 10.16
N LYS A 362 -9.14 -19.20 11.04
CA LYS A 362 -9.49 -18.84 12.42
C LYS A 362 -8.76 -19.75 13.37
N CYS A 363 -8.21 -19.18 14.42
CA CYS A 363 -7.50 -19.89 15.46
C CYS A 363 -8.50 -20.72 16.28
N THR A 364 -8.60 -22.01 16.01
CA THR A 364 -9.50 -22.94 16.72
C THR A 364 -8.69 -23.90 17.59
N GLY A 365 -8.12 -23.40 18.69
CA GLY A 365 -7.40 -24.22 19.68
C GLY A 365 -7.85 -23.88 21.10
N PRO A 366 -7.77 -24.84 22.06
CA PRO A 366 -8.03 -24.56 23.46
C PRO A 366 -7.00 -23.54 24.00
N ALA A 367 -7.48 -22.48 24.66
CA ALA A 367 -6.61 -21.50 25.29
C ALA A 367 -5.62 -22.22 26.24
N PRO A 368 -4.31 -21.93 26.18
CA PRO A 368 -3.32 -22.64 26.99
C PRO A 368 -3.63 -22.47 28.48
N SER A 369 -3.74 -23.60 29.18
CA SER A 369 -3.99 -23.66 30.62
C SER A 369 -2.75 -23.15 31.40
N PRO A 370 -2.88 -22.15 32.29
CA PRO A 370 -1.73 -21.57 32.99
C PRO A 370 -1.08 -22.58 33.95
N THR A 371 0.22 -22.79 33.81
CA THR A 371 1.03 -23.63 34.70
C THR A 371 1.24 -22.94 36.05
N VAL A 372 0.97 -23.66 37.14
CA VAL A 372 0.86 -23.16 38.52
C VAL A 372 2.25 -22.99 39.20
N TYR A 373 2.48 -21.82 39.82
CA TYR A 373 3.42 -21.59 40.94
C TYR A 373 2.64 -20.90 42.10
N PRO A 374 3.00 -21.11 43.38
CA PRO A 374 2.05 -21.11 44.50
C PRO A 374 1.57 -19.73 45.00
N THR A 375 0.30 -19.74 45.40
CA THR A 375 -0.61 -18.67 45.85
C THR A 375 -0.32 -18.14 47.27
N PRO A 376 -0.70 -16.87 47.57
CA PRO A 376 -1.53 -16.64 48.76
C PRO A 376 -2.83 -15.83 48.51
N THR A 377 -3.93 -16.44 48.97
CA THR A 377 -5.17 -15.95 49.61
C THR A 377 -6.14 -14.98 48.88
N PRO A 378 -7.49 -15.19 48.93
CA PRO A 378 -8.45 -14.67 47.95
C PRO A 378 -9.32 -13.47 48.41
N SER A 379 -9.74 -12.62 47.45
CA SER A 379 -11.00 -11.82 47.44
C SER A 379 -11.07 -10.86 46.24
N PRO A 380 -12.27 -10.40 45.80
CA PRO A 380 -13.47 -11.11 45.37
C PRO A 380 -13.70 -10.96 43.84
N THR A 381 -14.77 -11.58 43.32
CA THR A 381 -15.25 -11.59 41.93
C THR A 381 -15.01 -10.30 41.13
N ILE A 382 -14.25 -10.38 40.05
CA ILE A 382 -13.98 -9.26 39.13
C ILE A 382 -14.92 -9.35 37.92
N THR A 383 -15.82 -8.38 37.83
CA THR A 383 -16.51 -7.89 36.62
C THR A 383 -15.48 -7.64 35.50
N PRO A 384 -15.78 -7.93 34.22
CA PRO A 384 -14.82 -7.81 33.11
C PRO A 384 -13.99 -6.52 33.18
N THR A 385 -12.67 -6.68 33.29
CA THR A 385 -11.72 -5.59 33.42
C THR A 385 -11.72 -4.75 32.13
N PRO A 386 -11.87 -3.42 32.20
CA PRO A 386 -11.65 -2.54 31.06
C PRO A 386 -10.20 -2.68 30.56
N PHE A 387 -9.99 -2.47 29.25
CA PHE A 387 -8.68 -2.28 28.65
C PHE A 387 -7.76 -1.43 29.56
N PRO A 388 -6.46 -1.76 29.71
CA PRO A 388 -5.53 -0.97 30.51
C PRO A 388 -5.65 0.51 30.13
N LYS A 389 -6.12 1.33 31.07
CA LYS A 389 -6.31 2.77 30.84
C LYS A 389 -4.96 3.42 30.53
N ASP A 390 -4.95 4.16 29.43
CA ASP A 390 -4.03 5.25 29.10
C ASP A 390 -2.54 4.94 28.89
N GLU A 391 -2.25 3.94 28.06
CA GLU A 391 -0.92 3.89 27.42
C GLU A 391 -0.76 4.90 26.28
N CYS A 392 -1.85 5.51 25.78
CA CYS A 392 -1.77 6.59 24.79
C CYS A 392 -0.95 7.79 25.29
N ASN A 393 -0.95 8.01 26.61
CA ASN A 393 -0.12 8.99 27.27
C ASN A 393 1.38 8.79 26.99
N LYS A 394 1.89 7.61 26.62
CA LYS A 394 3.33 7.46 26.34
C LYS A 394 3.80 8.19 25.07
N TYR A 395 2.90 8.64 24.21
CA TYR A 395 3.19 9.22 22.90
C TYR A 395 3.05 10.75 22.85
N PHE A 396 3.32 11.45 23.96
CA PHE A 396 3.06 12.89 24.13
C PHE A 396 3.79 13.84 23.17
N ASP A 397 4.82 13.38 22.46
CA ASP A 397 5.81 14.30 21.91
C ASP A 397 5.32 15.05 20.66
N ASN A 398 4.39 14.49 19.89
CA ASN A 398 3.72 15.21 18.81
C ASN A 398 2.50 14.45 18.28
N CYS A 399 1.65 15.19 17.56
CA CYS A 399 0.44 14.69 16.93
C CYS A 399 0.68 13.54 15.94
N TYR A 400 1.79 13.52 15.20
CA TYR A 400 2.07 12.46 14.23
C TYR A 400 2.34 11.13 14.93
N THR A 401 3.20 11.11 15.95
CA THR A 401 3.48 9.91 16.77
C THR A 401 2.20 9.39 17.43
N CYS A 402 1.30 10.28 17.84
CA CYS A 402 0.00 9.90 18.38
C CYS A 402 -0.86 9.13 17.36
N LEU A 403 -0.94 9.68 16.15
CA LEU A 403 -1.80 9.18 15.09
C LEU A 403 -1.22 7.95 14.37
N THR A 404 0.07 7.64 14.49
CA THR A 404 0.64 6.39 13.96
C THR A 404 0.27 5.15 14.78
N HIS A 405 -0.15 5.32 16.05
CA HIS A 405 -0.54 4.22 16.94
C HIS A 405 -2.06 4.08 17.13
N TYR A 406 -2.87 4.67 16.24
CA TYR A 406 -4.33 4.63 16.34
C TYR A 406 -4.90 3.20 16.19
N ALA A 407 -4.30 2.38 15.32
CA ALA A 407 -4.78 1.04 14.98
C ALA A 407 -4.59 0.03 16.12
N ASP A 408 -3.50 0.16 16.87
CA ASP A 408 -3.13 -0.83 17.89
C ASP A 408 -3.78 -0.57 19.25
N ARG A 409 -4.13 0.70 19.54
CA ARG A 409 -4.41 1.15 20.92
C ARG A 409 -5.58 2.12 21.05
N ASN A 410 -6.29 2.41 19.96
CA ASN A 410 -7.37 3.39 19.94
C ASN A 410 -6.93 4.76 20.47
N CYS A 411 -5.72 5.21 20.11
CA CYS A 411 -5.24 6.54 20.49
C CYS A 411 -5.71 7.61 19.50
N GLY A 412 -6.01 8.80 20.02
CA GLY A 412 -6.21 10.00 19.22
C GLY A 412 -5.57 11.21 19.86
N TRP A 413 -5.35 12.25 19.06
CA TRP A 413 -4.65 13.47 19.46
C TRP A 413 -5.63 14.59 19.74
N CYS A 414 -5.47 15.27 20.88
CA CYS A 414 -6.18 16.49 21.18
C CYS A 414 -5.33 17.72 20.84
N SER A 415 -5.77 18.52 19.85
CA SER A 415 -5.07 19.73 19.43
C SER A 415 -5.03 20.82 20.49
N ASP A 416 -6.01 20.87 21.38
CA ASP A 416 -6.08 21.88 22.45
C ASP A 416 -5.09 21.60 23.57
N THR A 417 -5.08 20.37 24.10
CA THR A 417 -4.22 20.00 25.22
C THR A 417 -2.83 19.57 24.78
N LYS A 418 -2.61 19.36 23.47
CA LYS A 418 -1.39 18.78 22.89
C LYS A 418 -1.01 17.45 23.53
N LYS A 419 -2.00 16.56 23.71
CA LYS A 419 -1.81 15.24 24.33
C LYS A 419 -2.58 14.17 23.56
N CYS A 420 -2.06 12.95 23.66
CA CYS A 420 -2.75 11.75 23.23
C CYS A 420 -3.69 11.24 24.32
N PHE A 421 -4.91 10.89 23.94
CA PHE A 421 -5.86 10.22 24.81
C PHE A 421 -6.35 8.93 24.17
N SER A 422 -6.86 8.01 24.98
CA SER A 422 -7.60 6.86 24.49
C SER A 422 -8.98 7.32 24.01
N GLY A 423 -9.41 6.94 22.81
CA GLY A 423 -10.63 7.46 22.19
C GLY A 423 -11.08 6.73 20.93
N ASN A 424 -12.21 7.16 20.37
CA ASN A 424 -12.72 6.66 19.09
C ASN A 424 -12.84 7.82 18.09
N ALA A 425 -13.41 7.58 16.90
CA ALA A 425 -13.55 8.62 15.86
C ALA A 425 -14.31 9.89 16.30
N SER A 426 -15.11 9.82 17.36
CA SER A 426 -15.98 10.92 17.79
C SER A 426 -15.36 11.75 18.91
N THR A 427 -14.83 11.11 19.96
CA THR A 427 -14.32 11.79 21.16
C THR A 427 -13.30 10.92 21.90
N PRO A 428 -12.46 11.49 22.78
CA PRO A 428 -11.75 10.72 23.79
C PRO A 428 -12.73 10.07 24.78
N ILE A 429 -12.33 8.95 25.38
CA ILE A 429 -13.16 8.18 26.33
C ILE A 429 -13.39 8.94 27.63
N ASP A 430 -12.41 9.76 28.05
CA ASP A 430 -12.44 10.52 29.30
C ASP A 430 -13.05 11.93 29.17
N GLY A 431 -13.41 12.34 27.95
CA GLY A 431 -13.92 13.69 27.68
C GLY A 431 -12.88 14.80 27.78
N SER A 432 -11.58 14.49 27.82
CA SER A 432 -10.49 15.47 27.97
C SER A 432 -10.29 16.40 26.77
N CYS A 433 -10.99 16.15 25.66
CA CYS A 433 -10.90 16.94 24.44
C CYS A 433 -12.29 17.22 23.85
N SER A 434 -12.47 18.44 23.36
CA SER A 434 -13.61 18.82 22.53
C SER A 434 -13.58 18.04 21.21
N SER A 435 -14.75 17.65 20.68
CA SER A 435 -14.85 16.92 19.42
C SER A 435 -14.31 17.69 18.21
N LYS A 436 -14.18 19.03 18.30
CA LYS A 436 -13.58 19.86 17.25
C LYS A 436 -12.07 19.78 17.22
N ASP A 437 -11.48 19.45 18.36
CA ASP A 437 -10.04 19.47 18.61
C ASP A 437 -9.48 18.05 18.67
N TRP A 438 -10.35 17.07 18.41
CA TRP A 438 -10.05 15.65 18.46
C TRP A 438 -9.71 15.11 17.07
N LEU A 439 -8.47 14.65 16.90
CA LEU A 439 -7.98 14.01 15.69
C LEU A 439 -7.84 12.51 15.94
N TRP A 440 -8.50 11.70 15.11
CA TRP A 440 -8.50 10.24 15.23
C TRP A 440 -8.47 9.59 13.84
N GLY A 441 -7.61 8.58 13.68
CA GLY A 441 -7.40 7.87 12.42
C GLY A 441 -6.26 8.44 11.55
N PRO A 442 -5.85 7.70 10.51
CA PRO A 442 -4.63 7.98 9.73
C PRO A 442 -4.83 9.12 8.72
N THR A 443 -6.08 9.47 8.41
CA THR A 443 -6.44 10.47 7.40
C THR A 443 -6.51 11.89 7.97
N LYS A 444 -6.31 12.06 9.29
CA LYS A 444 -6.33 13.37 9.93
C LYS A 444 -4.91 13.95 9.98
N SER A 445 -4.73 15.13 9.38
CA SER A 445 -3.44 15.82 9.37
C SER A 445 -3.27 16.70 10.61
N CYS A 446 -2.08 16.67 11.20
CA CYS A 446 -1.68 17.55 12.28
C CYS A 446 -1.37 18.95 11.74
N GLN A 447 -2.36 19.85 11.75
CA GLN A 447 -2.11 21.25 11.43
C GLN A 447 -1.44 21.94 12.63
N ASN A 448 -0.25 22.51 12.43
CA ASN A 448 0.34 23.42 13.41
C ASN A 448 -0.51 24.71 13.46
N PRO A 449 -0.92 25.20 14.64
CA PRO A 449 -1.56 26.50 14.72
C PRO A 449 -0.57 27.56 14.24
N VAL A 450 -0.99 28.38 13.28
CA VAL A 450 -0.30 29.59 12.87
C VAL A 450 -0.16 30.50 14.11
N PRO A 451 1.02 31.09 14.39
CA PRO A 451 1.18 32.02 15.50
C PRO A 451 0.24 33.21 15.32
N THR A 452 -0.83 33.28 16.11
CA THR A 452 -1.70 34.44 16.15
C THR A 452 -0.95 35.56 16.86
N THR A 453 -0.58 36.62 16.13
CA THR A 453 -0.05 37.85 16.70
C THR A 453 -1.08 38.48 17.65
N SER A 454 -0.63 38.65 18.89
CA SER A 454 -1.40 39.16 20.04
C SER A 454 -1.84 40.62 19.85
N PRO A 455 -3.14 40.97 19.99
CA PRO A 455 -3.56 42.35 20.18
C PRO A 455 -3.56 42.73 21.66
N THR A 456 -3.11 43.95 21.89
CA THR A 456 -2.94 44.63 23.18
C THR A 456 -4.18 44.64 24.07
N LYS A 457 -3.94 44.36 25.35
CA LYS A 457 -4.87 44.35 26.49
C LYS A 457 -5.41 45.76 26.82
N LYS A 458 -6.72 45.93 26.97
CA LYS A 458 -7.38 47.02 27.74
C LYS A 458 -8.73 46.53 28.31
N PRO A 459 -9.33 47.17 29.34
CA PRO A 459 -9.64 46.48 30.58
C PRO A 459 -11.14 46.20 30.76
N SER A 460 -11.39 45.09 31.45
CA SER A 460 -12.40 44.89 32.49
C SER A 460 -13.72 45.66 32.36
N SER A 461 -14.78 44.95 31.97
CA SER A 461 -16.12 45.26 32.44
C SER A 461 -16.90 43.97 32.74
N THR A 462 -17.59 44.01 33.87
CA THR A 462 -18.29 42.96 34.62
C THR A 462 -19.38 42.22 33.82
N PRO A 463 -19.55 40.90 33.97
CA PRO A 463 -20.62 40.18 33.26
C PRO A 463 -21.98 40.37 33.95
N LYS A 464 -22.97 40.84 33.19
CA LYS A 464 -24.39 40.75 33.53
C LYS A 464 -24.93 39.38 33.12
N ASN A 465 -25.54 38.69 34.07
CA ASN A 465 -26.23 37.42 33.91
C ASN A 465 -27.46 37.58 32.99
N HIS A 466 -27.46 36.90 31.84
CA HIS A 466 -28.69 36.60 31.09
C HIS A 466 -29.07 35.13 31.33
N LYS A 467 -30.18 34.95 32.06
CA LYS A 467 -30.89 33.67 32.18
C LYS A 467 -31.45 33.29 30.81
N LEU A 468 -31.11 32.11 30.32
CA LEU A 468 -31.81 31.46 29.21
C LEU A 468 -32.68 30.33 29.74
N SER A 469 -33.84 30.24 29.09
CA SER A 469 -35.06 29.56 29.49
C SER A 469 -34.96 28.04 29.33
N SER A 470 -35.32 27.32 30.39
CA SER A 470 -35.58 25.89 30.40
C SER A 470 -36.86 25.58 29.64
N GLY A 471 -36.76 24.79 28.55
CA GLY A 471 -37.94 24.21 27.92
C GLY A 471 -37.67 23.52 26.59
N ALA A 472 -37.31 22.22 26.63
CA ALA A 472 -37.73 21.18 25.67
C ALA A 472 -36.95 19.87 25.89
N ILE A 473 -37.30 19.08 26.91
CA ILE A 473 -37.00 17.63 26.94
C ILE A 473 -38.24 16.91 27.46
N ALA A 474 -39.11 16.50 26.53
CA ALA A 474 -40.12 15.45 26.75
C ALA A 474 -40.58 14.96 25.37
N GLY A 475 -40.12 13.79 24.93
CA GLY A 475 -40.57 13.29 23.63
C GLY A 475 -39.92 12.03 23.06
N ILE A 476 -39.20 11.19 23.80
CA ILE A 476 -38.82 9.85 23.29
C ILE A 476 -38.86 8.84 24.44
N ALA A 477 -40.05 8.33 24.76
CA ALA A 477 -40.20 7.18 25.66
C ALA A 477 -41.32 6.21 25.25
N VAL A 478 -41.94 6.35 24.07
CA VAL A 478 -43.05 5.47 23.62
C VAL A 478 -42.75 4.70 22.33
N GLY A 479 -41.61 4.95 21.65
CA GLY A 479 -41.27 4.27 20.39
C GLY A 479 -40.73 2.83 20.51
N SER A 480 -40.30 2.41 21.71
CA SER A 480 -39.55 1.14 21.88
C SER A 480 -40.45 -0.11 21.97
N ALA A 481 -41.68 0.02 22.47
CA ALA A 481 -42.59 -1.12 22.62
C ALA A 481 -43.18 -1.59 21.27
N ALA A 482 -43.47 -0.66 20.36
CA ALA A 482 -44.02 -1.01 19.04
C ALA A 482 -42.98 -1.72 18.16
N GLY A 483 -41.71 -1.29 18.22
CA GLY A 483 -40.61 -1.93 17.49
C GLY A 483 -40.36 -3.37 17.92
N ALA A 484 -40.40 -3.64 19.23
CA ALA A 484 -40.22 -4.99 19.77
C ALA A 484 -41.33 -5.96 19.33
N ILE A 485 -42.59 -5.50 19.29
CA ILE A 485 -43.72 -6.34 18.86
C ILE A 485 -43.61 -6.70 17.38
N ILE A 486 -43.23 -5.74 16.52
CA ILE A 486 -43.03 -6.01 15.08
C ILE A 486 -41.91 -7.03 14.87
N LEU A 487 -40.81 -6.92 15.61
CA LEU A 487 -39.66 -7.81 15.50
C LEU A 487 -40.01 -9.25 15.95
N ILE A 488 -40.80 -9.39 17.01
CA ILE A 488 -41.31 -10.71 17.46
C ILE A 488 -42.22 -11.35 16.41
N VAL A 489 -43.12 -10.58 15.77
CA VAL A 489 -44.00 -11.09 14.71
C VAL A 489 -43.19 -11.58 13.50
N ILE A 490 -42.15 -10.84 13.09
CA ILE A 490 -41.25 -11.24 11.99
C ILE A 490 -40.54 -12.56 12.33
N ILE A 491 -40.00 -12.71 13.53
CA ILE A 491 -39.33 -13.93 13.97
C ILE A 491 -40.30 -15.13 13.95
N VAL A 492 -41.54 -14.97 14.44
CA VAL A 492 -42.55 -16.04 14.44
C VAL A 492 -42.90 -16.50 13.01
N VAL A 493 -42.99 -15.57 12.05
CA VAL A 493 -43.25 -15.89 10.64
C VAL A 493 -42.08 -16.66 10.02
N ILE A 494 -40.84 -16.25 10.29
CA ILE A 494 -39.64 -16.93 9.77
C ILE A 494 -39.54 -18.36 10.33
N VAL A 495 -39.77 -18.54 11.64
CA VAL A 495 -39.71 -19.86 12.28
C VAL A 495 -40.82 -20.79 11.76
N LYS A 496 -42.04 -20.29 11.53
CA LYS A 496 -43.11 -21.09 10.93
C LYS A 496 -42.80 -21.51 9.49
N LYS A 497 -42.18 -20.62 8.70
CA LYS A 497 -41.82 -20.92 7.30
C LYS A 497 -40.71 -21.99 7.23
N GLN A 498 -39.74 -21.96 8.13
CA GLN A 498 -38.70 -22.99 8.19
C GLN A 498 -39.22 -24.36 8.63
N LYS A 499 -40.24 -24.42 9.51
CA LYS A 499 -40.86 -25.69 9.91
C LYS A 499 -41.64 -26.35 8.76
N SER A 500 -42.18 -25.56 7.84
CA SER A 500 -42.91 -26.08 6.67
C SER A 500 -41.99 -26.68 5.59
N GLN A 501 -40.69 -26.38 5.57
CA GLN A 501 -39.77 -26.92 4.57
C GLN A 501 -39.07 -28.23 4.98
N LYS A 502 -39.22 -28.68 6.23
CA LYS A 502 -38.57 -29.91 6.72
C LYS A 502 -39.40 -31.19 6.56
N GLN A 503 -40.53 -31.18 5.86
CA GLN A 503 -41.40 -32.36 5.68
C GLN A 503 -41.42 -32.95 4.25
N GLY A 504 -40.46 -32.61 3.37
CA GLY A 504 -40.53 -32.97 1.95
C GLY A 504 -39.37 -33.78 1.36
N TYR A 505 -38.50 -34.42 2.15
CA TYR A 505 -37.37 -35.16 1.59
C TYR A 505 -37.21 -36.56 2.20
N THR A 506 -37.98 -37.52 1.69
CA THR A 506 -37.75 -38.95 1.93
C THR A 506 -37.97 -39.75 0.63
N GLN A 507 -36.87 -40.37 0.21
CA GLN A 507 -36.70 -41.54 -0.67
C GLN A 507 -37.27 -41.57 -2.10
N ILE A 508 -36.34 -41.53 -3.07
CA ILE A 508 -36.46 -42.28 -4.33
C ILE A 508 -35.41 -43.39 -4.30
N GLN A 509 -35.89 -44.63 -4.20
CA GLN A 509 -35.12 -45.84 -4.49
C GLN A 509 -34.80 -45.88 -5.98
N THR A 510 -33.55 -46.20 -6.35
CA THR A 510 -33.22 -46.62 -7.71
C THR A 510 -32.76 -48.07 -7.65
N LYS A 511 -33.58 -48.95 -8.25
CA LYS A 511 -33.29 -50.37 -8.49
C LYS A 511 -32.12 -50.49 -9.48
N GLY A 512 -31.29 -51.50 -9.25
CA GLY A 512 -30.17 -51.87 -10.11
C GLY A 512 -30.59 -52.44 -11.46
N GLN A 513 -29.65 -52.38 -12.39
CA GLN A 513 -29.64 -53.20 -13.60
C GLN A 513 -28.18 -53.56 -13.90
N GLU A 514 -27.92 -54.87 -13.88
CA GLU A 514 -26.67 -55.51 -14.24
C GLU A 514 -26.34 -55.26 -15.73
N GLY A 515 -25.07 -55.06 -16.04
CA GLY A 515 -24.57 -54.93 -17.41
C GLY A 515 -23.05 -55.05 -17.46
N SER A 516 -22.58 -56.21 -17.92
CA SER A 516 -21.19 -56.62 -18.09
C SER A 516 -20.30 -55.63 -18.85
N ILE A 517 -19.08 -55.41 -18.38
CA ILE A 517 -18.02 -54.72 -19.14
C ILE A 517 -17.02 -55.77 -19.64
N ASN A 518 -16.94 -55.88 -20.96
CA ASN A 518 -15.92 -56.62 -21.69
C ASN A 518 -14.56 -55.89 -21.58
N TYR A 519 -13.52 -56.69 -21.40
CA TYR A 519 -12.11 -56.34 -21.60
C TYR A 519 -11.87 -55.96 -23.08
N ILE A 520 -11.27 -54.80 -23.33
CA ILE A 520 -10.61 -54.50 -24.61
C ILE A 520 -9.20 -54.00 -24.29
N GLN A 521 -8.21 -54.81 -24.68
CA GLN A 521 -6.82 -54.40 -24.87
C GLN A 521 -6.75 -53.38 -26.01
N SER A 522 -6.05 -52.27 -25.80
CA SER A 522 -5.46 -51.49 -26.89
C SER A 522 -3.95 -51.54 -26.74
N GLU A 523 -3.33 -52.24 -27.68
CA GLU A 523 -1.92 -52.13 -28.04
C GLU A 523 -1.71 -50.76 -28.67
N ASP A 524 -0.67 -50.04 -28.25
CA ASP A 524 0.00 -49.05 -29.10
C ASP A 524 1.50 -49.25 -28.92
N ASP A 525 2.06 -49.81 -29.98
CA ASP A 525 3.45 -50.14 -30.23
C ASP A 525 4.14 -48.94 -30.93
N LEU A 526 5.48 -48.90 -30.82
CA LEU A 526 6.44 -48.18 -31.67
C LEU A 526 6.70 -46.67 -31.41
N LEU A 527 7.84 -46.39 -30.76
CA LEU A 527 9.07 -45.94 -31.44
C LEU A 527 10.23 -45.80 -30.44
N SER A 528 11.09 -46.83 -30.42
CA SER A 528 12.43 -46.80 -29.82
C SER A 528 13.39 -46.12 -30.79
N GLY A 529 14.07 -45.07 -30.35
CA GLY A 529 15.20 -44.46 -31.02
C GLY A 529 16.47 -44.71 -30.22
N ASP A 530 17.32 -45.61 -30.72
CA ASP A 530 18.68 -45.84 -30.25
C ASP A 530 19.56 -44.60 -30.48
N PHE A 531 20.34 -44.21 -29.48
CA PHE A 531 21.57 -43.44 -29.71
C PHE A 531 22.72 -44.07 -28.93
N ASN A 532 23.71 -44.50 -29.70
CA ASN A 532 24.92 -45.20 -29.30
C ASN A 532 25.83 -44.35 -28.41
N SER A 533 26.54 -45.11 -27.58
CA SER A 533 27.82 -44.85 -26.94
C SER A 533 28.97 -44.64 -27.93
N ASP A 534 29.78 -43.62 -27.68
CA ASP A 534 31.22 -43.51 -27.98
C ASP A 534 31.79 -42.70 -26.78
N GLU A 535 32.56 -43.26 -25.84
CA GLU A 535 33.99 -43.61 -25.92
C GLU A 535 34.81 -42.54 -26.63
N ASP A 536 35.42 -41.64 -25.84
CA ASP A 536 36.76 -41.15 -26.15
C ASP A 536 37.54 -40.85 -24.86
N ASP A 537 38.61 -41.62 -24.77
CA ASP A 537 39.73 -41.60 -23.86
C ASP A 537 40.64 -40.42 -24.23
N TYR A 538 41.12 -39.63 -23.26
CA TYR A 538 42.36 -38.86 -23.46
C TYR A 538 43.05 -38.57 -22.13
N SER A 539 44.16 -39.26 -21.93
CA SER A 539 45.24 -38.88 -21.02
C SER A 539 46.30 -38.12 -21.82
N ASP A 540 46.66 -36.91 -21.37
CA ASP A 540 48.03 -36.42 -21.17
C ASP A 540 48.01 -35.06 -20.44
#